data_AF-K1YDM5-F1
#
_entry.id   AF-K1YDM5-F1
#
_cell.length_a   1.000
_cell.length_b   1.000
_cell.length_c   1.000
_cell.angle_alpha   90.00
_cell.angle_beta   90.00
_cell.angle_gamma   90.00
#
_symmetry.space_group_name_H-M   'P 1'
#
loop_
_entity.id
_entity.type
_entity.pdbx_description
1 polymer ?
#
loop_
_entity_poly.entity_id
_entity_poly.type
_entity_poly.pdbx_seq_one_letter_code
_entity_poly.pdbx_strand_id
1 'polypeptide(L)'
;MFTLKNTTRGFTLIELLVVITIIGILATGATATYTSQIQKARDTTRINDVKALQWGIEQSYQDVSEYPKGSTLQSELAKYLGKIPTDSKFGQPCNNGGTPANTPDCAYAYVVASDNNDIAFGEYEVSTAF
;
A
#
# COMPACT_ATOMS: atom_id res chain seq x y z
N MET A 1 -44.84 48.50 -16.24
CA MET A 1 -43.70 47.80 -15.60
C MET A 1 -44.27 46.56 -14.91
N PHE A 2 -44.07 45.38 -15.48
CA PHE A 2 -44.59 44.11 -14.93
C PHE A 2 -43.51 43.47 -14.06
N THR A 3 -43.77 43.37 -12.76
CA THR A 3 -42.86 42.76 -11.79
C THR A 3 -43.12 41.25 -11.76
N LEU A 4 -42.12 40.46 -12.17
CA LEU A 4 -42.18 38.99 -12.12
C LEU A 4 -42.15 38.52 -10.66
N LYS A 5 -43.22 37.85 -10.22
CA LYS A 5 -43.34 37.26 -8.89
C LYS A 5 -42.45 36.02 -8.82
N ASN A 6 -41.39 36.09 -8.01
CA ASN A 6 -40.47 34.97 -7.79
C ASN A 6 -41.13 33.94 -6.85
N THR A 7 -41.74 32.90 -7.42
CA THR A 7 -42.26 31.75 -6.66
C THR A 7 -41.10 30.84 -6.25
N THR A 8 -40.58 31.05 -5.05
CA THR A 8 -39.72 30.05 -4.39
C THR A 8 -40.57 28.83 -4.03
N ARG A 9 -40.43 27.75 -4.79
CA ARG A 9 -41.06 26.46 -4.48
C ARG A 9 -40.27 25.81 -3.34
N GLY A 10 -40.96 25.51 -2.23
CA GLY A 10 -40.39 24.78 -1.10
C GLY A 10 -40.32 23.29 -1.38
N PHE A 11 -39.32 22.62 -0.82
CA PHE A 11 -39.16 21.17 -0.87
C PHE A 11 -40.18 20.50 0.05
N THR A 12 -40.79 19.39 -0.38
CA THR A 12 -41.72 18.64 0.47
C THR A 12 -40.97 17.69 1.40
N LEU A 13 -41.54 17.41 2.58
CA LEU A 13 -40.95 16.44 3.52
C LEU A 13 -40.87 15.03 2.92
N ILE A 14 -41.83 14.68 2.05
CA ILE A 14 -41.85 13.37 1.40
C ILE A 14 -40.76 13.25 0.33
N GLU A 15 -40.45 14.33 -0.39
CA GLU A 15 -39.31 14.34 -1.32
C GLU A 15 -37.99 14.12 -0.59
N LEU A 16 -37.79 14.78 0.56
CA LEU A 16 -36.57 14.58 1.34
C LEU A 16 -36.50 13.15 1.92
N LEU A 17 -37.64 12.61 2.38
CA LEU A 17 -37.73 11.24 2.89
C LEU A 17 -37.35 10.19 1.84
N VAL A 18 -37.84 10.32 0.61
CA VAL A 18 -37.50 9.38 -0.47
C VAL A 18 -36.02 9.49 -0.86
N VAL A 19 -35.43 10.69 -0.82
CA VAL A 19 -34.01 10.87 -1.15
C VAL A 19 -33.11 10.18 -0.13
N ILE A 20 -33.35 10.36 1.16
CA ILE A 20 -32.51 9.72 2.19
C ILE A 20 -32.66 8.19 2.22
N THR A 21 -33.84 7.67 1.87
CA THR A 21 -34.04 6.21 1.79
C THR A 21 -33.28 5.63 0.60
N ILE A 22 -33.29 6.29 -0.56
CA ILE A 22 -32.50 5.88 -1.73
C ILE A 22 -31.00 5.94 -1.41
N ILE A 23 -30.52 7.03 -0.79
CA ILE A 23 -29.11 7.16 -0.38
C ILE A 23 -28.73 6.04 0.61
N GLY A 24 -29.60 5.71 1.56
CA GLY A 24 -29.37 4.63 2.53
C GLY A 24 -29.21 3.25 1.87
N ILE A 25 -30.04 2.93 0.88
CA ILE A 25 -29.95 1.67 0.12
C ILE A 25 -28.67 1.61 -0.70
N LEU A 26 -28.29 2.70 -1.36
CA LEU A 26 -27.05 2.75 -2.15
C LEU A 26 -25.80 2.68 -1.27
N ALA A 27 -25.84 3.31 -0.09
CA ALA A 27 -24.71 3.33 0.85
C ALA A 27 -24.35 1.93 1.37
N THR A 28 -25.34 1.09 1.70
CA THR A 28 -25.06 -0.27 2.19
C THR A 28 -24.37 -1.13 1.15
N GLY A 29 -24.78 -1.06 -0.12
CA GLY A 29 -24.12 -1.78 -1.22
C GLY A 29 -22.70 -1.26 -1.53
N ALA A 30 -22.46 0.04 -1.38
CA ALA A 30 -21.16 0.65 -1.71
C ALA A 30 -20.04 0.27 -0.72
N THR A 31 -20.36 0.03 0.56
CA THR A 31 -19.33 -0.20 1.59
C THR A 31 -18.50 -1.47 1.36
N ALA A 32 -19.11 -2.60 0.99
CA ALA A 32 -18.41 -3.86 0.76
C ALA A 32 -17.47 -3.80 -0.45
N THR A 33 -17.84 -3.05 -1.49
CA THR A 33 -16.98 -2.86 -2.67
C THR A 33 -15.81 -1.91 -2.36
N TYR A 34 -16.05 -0.86 -1.59
CA TYR A 34 -15.04 0.12 -1.19
C TYR A 34 -13.88 -0.49 -0.40
N THR A 35 -14.17 -1.39 0.56
CA THR A 35 -13.13 -2.05 1.35
C THR A 35 -12.23 -2.96 0.51
N SER A 36 -12.80 -3.72 -0.43
CA SER A 36 -12.03 -4.56 -1.37
C SER A 36 -11.14 -3.71 -2.29
N GLN A 37 -11.62 -2.56 -2.77
CA GLN A 37 -10.82 -1.68 -3.62
C GLN A 37 -9.65 -1.06 -2.86
N ILE A 38 -9.82 -0.71 -1.58
CA ILE A 38 -8.72 -0.24 -0.73
C ILE A 38 -7.65 -1.34 -0.55
N GLN A 39 -8.08 -2.59 -0.34
CA GLN A 39 -7.14 -3.72 -0.24
C GLN A 39 -6.32 -3.88 -1.53
N LYS A 40 -6.99 -3.89 -2.69
CA LYS A 40 -6.30 -3.97 -4.00
C LYS A 40 -5.35 -2.80 -4.24
N ALA A 41 -5.74 -1.59 -3.84
CA ALA A 41 -4.88 -0.41 -3.95
C ALA A 41 -3.59 -0.58 -3.12
N ARG A 42 -3.70 -1.11 -1.90
CA ARG A 42 -2.54 -1.41 -1.04
C ARG A 42 -1.64 -2.48 -1.65
N ASP A 43 -2.22 -3.56 -2.18
CA ASP A 43 -1.45 -4.63 -2.84
C ASP A 43 -0.73 -4.10 -4.08
N THR A 44 -1.39 -3.22 -4.85
CA THR A 44 -0.76 -2.55 -6.00
C THR A 44 0.42 -1.68 -5.57
N THR A 45 0.25 -0.88 -4.50
CA THR A 45 1.36 -0.09 -3.93
C THR A 45 2.50 -0.99 -3.49
N ARG A 46 2.21 -2.11 -2.81
CA ARG A 46 3.24 -3.07 -2.36
C ARG A 46 4.02 -3.69 -3.52
N ILE A 47 3.33 -4.07 -4.59
CA ILE A 47 3.99 -4.60 -5.79
C ILE A 47 4.91 -3.54 -6.41
N ASN A 48 4.47 -2.28 -6.45
CA ASN A 48 5.28 -1.18 -6.99
C ASN A 48 6.49 -0.89 -6.09
N ASP A 49 6.32 -0.94 -4.78
CA ASP A 49 7.38 -0.76 -3.79
C ASP A 49 8.47 -1.83 -3.94
N VAL A 50 8.07 -3.10 -4.10
CA VAL A 50 9.02 -4.22 -4.34
C VAL A 50 9.79 -4.03 -5.65
N LYS A 51 9.11 -3.61 -6.73
CA LYS A 51 9.78 -3.32 -8.00
C LYS A 51 10.77 -2.15 -7.88
N ALA A 52 10.43 -1.14 -7.09
CA ALA A 52 11.31 -0.02 -6.83
C ALA A 52 12.57 -0.48 -6.05
N LEU A 53 12.39 -1.33 -5.03
CA LEU A 53 13.50 -1.93 -4.30
C LEU A 53 14.40 -2.77 -5.21
N GLN A 54 13.81 -3.62 -6.06
CA GLN A 54 14.56 -4.41 -7.03
C GLN A 54 15.41 -3.53 -7.93
N TRP A 55 14.81 -2.48 -8.51
CA TRP A 55 15.54 -1.55 -9.35
C TRP A 55 16.70 -0.86 -8.61
N GLY A 56 16.48 -0.44 -7.36
CA GLY A 56 17.53 0.19 -6.54
C GLY A 56 18.68 -0.76 -6.21
N ILE A 57 18.40 -2.05 -5.99
CA ILE A 57 19.42 -3.08 -5.75
C ILE A 57 20.22 -3.37 -7.01
N GLU A 58 19.56 -3.48 -8.17
CA GLU A 58 20.22 -3.67 -9.45
C GLU A 58 21.14 -2.49 -9.81
N GLN A 59 20.72 -1.26 -9.52
CA GLN A 59 21.57 -0.07 -9.68
C GLN A 59 22.77 -0.09 -8.73
N SER A 60 22.57 -0.45 -7.46
CA SER A 60 23.67 -0.60 -6.51
C SER A 60 24.71 -1.64 -6.97
N TYR A 61 24.25 -2.76 -7.55
CA TYR A 61 25.15 -3.77 -8.11
C TYR A 61 25.94 -3.24 -9.33
N GLN A 62 25.32 -2.43 -10.19
CA GLN A 62 26.02 -1.83 -11.35
C GLN A 62 27.16 -0.90 -10.91
N ASP A 63 27.00 -0.18 -9.80
CA ASP A 63 28.00 0.77 -9.32
C ASP A 63 29.09 0.13 -8.43
N VAL A 64 28.71 -0.81 -7.56
CA VAL A 64 29.60 -1.39 -6.54
C VAL A 64 30.08 -2.80 -6.90
N SER A 65 29.52 -3.42 -7.94
CA SER A 65 29.76 -4.82 -8.35
C SER A 65 29.46 -5.85 -7.24
N GLU A 66 28.69 -5.46 -6.23
CA GLU A 66 28.31 -6.29 -5.10
C GLU A 66 26.86 -5.98 -4.69
N TYR A 67 26.11 -7.00 -4.28
CA TYR A 67 24.76 -6.81 -3.78
C TYR A 67 24.78 -6.20 -2.35
N PRO A 68 23.91 -5.22 -2.06
CA PRO A 68 23.82 -4.62 -0.74
C PRO A 68 23.43 -5.66 0.32
N LYS A 69 24.15 -5.70 1.44
CA LYS A 69 23.97 -6.69 2.51
C LYS A 69 23.38 -6.02 3.74
N GLY A 70 22.30 -6.59 4.29
CA GLY A 70 21.76 -6.27 5.61
C GLY A 70 21.74 -4.77 5.97
N SER A 71 22.69 -4.34 6.80
CA SER A 71 22.78 -2.97 7.31
C SER A 71 23.14 -1.90 6.26
N THR A 72 23.79 -2.25 5.15
CA THR A 72 24.16 -1.29 4.10
C THR A 72 23.04 -1.07 3.08
N LEU A 73 22.01 -1.92 3.09
CA LEU A 73 20.91 -1.85 2.14
C LEU A 73 20.21 -0.49 2.16
N GLN A 74 19.94 0.05 3.34
CA GLN A 74 19.23 1.32 3.43
C GLN A 74 20.05 2.50 2.89
N SER A 75 21.33 2.55 3.20
CA SER A 75 22.21 3.62 2.74
C SER A 75 22.49 3.56 1.24
N GLU A 76 22.61 2.35 0.68
CA GLU A 76 22.85 2.15 -0.75
C GLU A 76 21.60 2.47 -1.57
N LEU A 77 20.43 1.99 -1.17
CA LEU A 77 19.18 2.24 -1.89
C LEU A 77 18.69 3.68 -1.77
N ALA A 78 18.98 4.37 -0.66
CA ALA A 78 18.62 5.77 -0.49
C ALA A 78 19.21 6.68 -1.59
N LYS A 79 20.35 6.30 -2.18
CA LYS A 79 20.99 7.02 -3.30
C LYS A 79 20.12 7.02 -4.55
N TYR A 80 19.37 5.94 -4.78
CA TYR A 80 18.59 5.73 -6.02
C TYR A 80 17.09 5.99 -5.83
N LEU A 81 16.54 5.66 -4.66
CA LEU A 81 15.09 5.71 -4.41
C LEU A 81 14.62 6.99 -3.70
N GLY A 82 15.53 7.80 -3.14
CA GLY A 82 15.22 9.02 -2.38
C GLY A 82 14.54 8.77 -1.03
N LYS A 83 13.61 7.82 -0.94
CA LYS A 83 13.04 7.26 0.28
C LYS A 83 12.76 5.77 0.06
N ILE A 84 13.15 4.94 1.01
CA ILE A 84 12.82 3.51 0.99
C ILE A 84 11.32 3.35 1.21
N PRO A 85 10.61 2.63 0.33
CA PRO A 85 9.21 2.34 0.53
C PRO A 85 8.96 1.61 1.85
N THR A 86 7.92 2.03 2.57
CA THR A 86 7.50 1.49 3.86
C THR A 86 6.02 1.13 3.76
N ASP A 87 5.60 -0.03 4.27
CA ASP A 87 4.18 -0.37 4.28
C ASP A 87 3.39 0.67 5.10
N SER A 88 2.30 1.16 4.51
CA SER A 88 1.32 2.06 5.11
C SER A 88 0.62 1.51 6.36
N LYS A 89 0.66 0.20 6.61
CA LYS A 89 0.17 -0.43 7.86
C LYS A 89 1.32 -0.57 8.87
N PHE A 90 1.52 0.45 9.69
CA PHE A 90 2.45 0.43 10.83
C PHE A 90 1.93 -0.50 11.95
N GLY A 91 2.80 -1.35 12.52
CA GLY A 91 2.53 -2.10 13.76
C GLY A 91 1.69 -3.38 13.66
N GLN A 92 1.67 -4.08 12.51
CA GLN A 92 1.11 -5.44 12.44
C GLN A 92 2.24 -6.48 12.57
N PRO A 93 2.01 -7.61 13.27
CA PRO A 93 3.02 -8.66 13.37
C PRO A 93 3.20 -9.35 12.00
N CYS A 94 4.43 -9.37 11.51
CA CYS A 94 4.84 -10.16 10.36
C CYS A 94 4.63 -11.65 10.72
N ASN A 95 3.70 -12.32 10.04
CA ASN A 95 3.33 -13.73 10.24
C ASN A 95 2.51 -13.99 11.52
N ASN A 96 1.31 -14.55 11.35
CA ASN A 96 0.46 -15.15 12.39
C ASN A 96 1.26 -15.82 13.53
N GLY A 97 1.67 -15.04 14.54
CA GLY A 97 2.38 -15.54 15.74
C GLY A 97 3.80 -16.10 15.52
N GLY A 98 4.48 -15.79 14.41
CA GLY A 98 5.80 -16.35 14.10
C GLY A 98 6.89 -15.28 13.96
N THR A 99 7.22 -14.59 15.04
CA THR A 99 8.43 -13.75 15.09
C THR A 99 9.60 -14.54 15.68
N PRO A 100 10.84 -14.39 15.20
CA PRO A 100 11.93 -14.10 16.12
C PRO A 100 11.65 -12.69 16.66
N ALA A 101 11.40 -12.64 17.96
CA ALA A 101 11.13 -11.43 18.71
C ALA A 101 12.02 -10.24 18.28
N ASN A 102 11.42 -9.06 18.21
CA ASN A 102 12.07 -7.72 18.15
C ASN A 102 12.22 -7.03 16.78
N THR A 103 11.29 -7.19 15.83
CA THR A 103 11.04 -6.14 14.82
C THR A 103 9.53 -5.93 14.65
N PRO A 104 8.95 -4.81 15.13
CA PRO A 104 7.50 -4.59 15.17
C PRO A 104 6.88 -4.15 13.83
N ASP A 105 7.67 -4.10 12.76
CA ASP A 105 7.25 -3.47 11.50
C ASP A 105 7.21 -4.50 10.36
N CYS A 106 6.04 -4.68 9.74
CA CYS A 106 5.92 -5.27 8.40
C CYS A 106 6.72 -4.41 7.41
N ALA A 107 7.98 -4.78 7.20
CA ALA A 107 8.86 -4.18 6.21
C ALA A 107 9.09 -5.16 5.06
N TYR A 108 9.48 -4.64 3.90
CA TYR A 108 9.96 -5.46 2.78
C TYR A 108 11.32 -6.06 3.18
N ALA A 109 11.44 -7.38 3.16
CA ALA A 109 12.69 -8.07 3.45
C ALA A 109 13.42 -8.41 2.14
N TYR A 110 14.70 -8.04 2.06
CA TYR A 110 15.61 -8.51 1.02
C TYR A 110 16.63 -9.43 1.68
N VAL A 111 16.61 -10.71 1.29
CA VAL A 111 17.58 -11.70 1.73
C VAL A 111 18.46 -12.08 0.56
N VAL A 112 19.76 -11.92 0.75
CA VAL A 112 20.77 -12.49 -0.16
C VAL A 112 21.01 -13.91 0.32
N ALA A 113 20.38 -14.88 -0.33
CA ALA A 113 20.68 -16.28 -0.12
C ALA A 113 21.73 -16.73 -1.15
N SER A 114 22.51 -17.76 -0.84
CA SER A 114 23.41 -18.38 -1.81
C SER A 114 22.84 -19.73 -2.21
N ASP A 115 23.02 -20.13 -3.46
CA ASP A 115 22.66 -21.48 -3.88
C ASP A 115 23.69 -22.49 -3.37
N ASN A 116 23.46 -23.78 -3.64
CA ASN A 116 24.42 -24.83 -3.29
C ASN A 116 25.79 -24.68 -3.98
N ASN A 117 25.96 -23.68 -4.86
CA ASN A 117 27.18 -23.35 -5.57
C ASN A 117 27.78 -22.00 -5.12
N ASP A 118 27.34 -21.46 -3.97
CA ASP A 118 27.76 -20.15 -3.44
C ASP A 118 27.43 -18.95 -4.34
N ILE A 119 26.51 -19.13 -5.30
CA ILE A 119 26.04 -18.02 -6.15
C ILE A 119 24.97 -17.26 -5.37
N ALA A 120 25.29 -16.03 -5.00
CA ALA A 120 24.36 -15.13 -4.32
C ALA A 120 23.16 -14.79 -5.23
N PHE A 121 21.96 -15.10 -4.77
CA PHE A 121 20.69 -14.70 -5.35
C PHE A 121 19.87 -13.88 -4.33
N GLY A 122 19.21 -12.83 -4.81
CA GLY A 122 18.32 -12.02 -3.98
C GLY A 122 16.90 -12.57 -4.03
N GLU A 123 16.36 -13.03 -2.90
CA GLU A 123 14.93 -13.32 -2.76
C GLU A 123 14.24 -12.17 -2.02
N TYR A 124 13.11 -11.73 -2.59
CA TYR A 124 12.24 -10.72 -1.98
C TYR A 124 11.08 -11.44 -1.31
N GLU A 125 11.06 -11.48 0.01
CA GLU A 125 9.90 -11.95 0.74
C GLU A 125 8.95 -10.78 0.99
N VAL A 126 7.82 -10.79 0.29
CA VAL A 126 6.70 -9.87 0.57
C VAL A 126 5.97 -10.42 1.79
N SER A 127 6.13 -9.80 2.96
CA SER A 127 5.33 -10.15 4.13
C SER A 127 3.86 -9.81 3.87
N THR A 128 3.08 -10.80 3.45
CA THR A 128 1.63 -10.69 3.34
C THR A 128 1.01 -11.01 4.69
N ALA A 129 1.21 -10.16 5.69
CA ALA A 129 0.38 -10.22 6.89
C ALA A 129 -1.03 -9.72 6.52
N PHE A 130 -2.02 -10.64 6.58
CA PHE A 130 -3.45 -10.31 6.55
C PHE A 130 -3.97 -10.10 7.96
#